data_AF-A0AAV6GLW6-F1
#
_entry.id   AF-A0AAV6GLW6-F1
#
_cell.length_a   1.000
_cell.length_b   1.000
_cell.length_c   1.000
_cell.angle_alpha   90.00
_cell.angle_beta   90.00
_cell.angle_gamma   90.00
#
_symmetry.space_group_name_H-M   'P 1'
#
loop_
_entity.id
_entity.type
_entity.pdbx_description
1 polymer ?
#
loop_
_entity_poly.entity_id
_entity_poly.type
_entity_poly.pdbx_seq_one_letter_code
_entity_poly.pdbx_strand_id
1 'polypeptide(L)'
;MFTPGGGAVYAPPGPNPTAPPVYGNVPGYEGFMAGGAGGYIPPPAPLHPVPTPDTQPEQIDWNIPAITEEAAQAAFLEFAGSNCCWSKAPAKDGVITNMEAFNTYRYRLETFTESRTTEWKTEAFTGQTVDVGLQPAPPPWAIQVQTPALFKDHEENIKVPNTASVKGCHVCQETGQTRCDVCTGSGQKQCNRCDGSGKRFQEACEDCSGTGKEHCTDCGGKGLQKCETCEGTRQILMFINLKVTWKNNLEDYVAQQSSGIQIGNLTSVTGKKLFHDTQYMVYPVLGFPDPNLAQASERMVREHQSKFSQSARIHQQQHTIELIPITKVAYKWKGGTHLFYVFGNESRVSADDYPATCCCVVM
;
A
#
# COMPACT_ATOMS: atom_id res chain seq x y z
N MET A 1 41.61 52.52 -3.33
CA MET A 1 41.82 51.15 -2.84
C MET A 1 40.46 50.47 -2.77
N PHE A 2 40.12 49.70 -3.80
CA PHE A 2 38.94 48.82 -3.81
C PHE A 2 39.34 47.55 -4.55
N THR A 3 39.49 46.46 -3.81
CA THR A 3 39.69 45.10 -4.32
C THR A 3 38.33 44.48 -4.67
N PRO A 4 38.13 43.94 -5.88
CA PRO A 4 36.96 43.12 -6.16
C PRO A 4 37.17 41.70 -5.61
N GLY A 5 36.13 41.18 -4.94
CA GLY A 5 36.11 39.85 -4.33
C GLY A 5 36.19 38.71 -5.34
N GLY A 6 36.90 37.65 -4.94
CA GLY A 6 37.05 36.43 -5.71
C GLY A 6 35.72 35.69 -5.90
N GLY A 7 35.45 35.31 -7.15
CA GLY A 7 34.34 34.44 -7.52
C GLY A 7 34.57 33.02 -7.01
N ALA A 8 33.57 32.47 -6.31
CA ALA A 8 33.53 31.07 -5.95
C ALA A 8 33.37 30.22 -7.21
N VAL A 9 34.38 29.39 -7.50
CA VAL A 9 34.34 28.40 -8.58
C VAL A 9 33.46 27.25 -8.13
N TYR A 10 32.28 27.10 -8.74
CA TYR A 10 31.44 25.91 -8.57
C TYR A 10 32.20 24.69 -9.12
N ALA A 11 32.54 23.75 -8.24
CA ALA A 11 33.05 22.45 -8.63
C ALA A 11 31.95 21.69 -9.43
N PRO A 12 32.31 21.01 -10.54
CA PRO A 12 31.34 20.24 -11.30
C PRO A 12 30.75 19.10 -10.44
N PRO A 13 29.47 18.75 -10.63
CA PRO A 13 28.85 17.65 -9.89
C PRO A 13 29.62 16.35 -10.16
N GLY A 14 30.04 15.69 -9.08
CA GLY A 14 30.71 14.41 -9.13
C GLY A 14 29.86 13.33 -9.82
N PRO A 15 30.48 12.26 -10.33
CA PRO A 15 29.77 11.22 -11.06
C PRO A 15 28.68 10.57 -10.19
N ASN A 16 27.51 10.38 -10.80
CA ASN A 16 26.38 9.65 -10.22
C ASN A 16 26.83 8.30 -9.64
N PRO A 17 26.25 7.85 -8.51
CA PRO A 17 26.61 6.57 -7.90
C PRO A 17 26.31 5.43 -8.88
N THR A 18 27.37 4.91 -9.47
CA THR A 18 27.34 3.69 -10.27
C THR A 18 27.23 2.52 -9.30
N ALA A 19 26.43 1.50 -9.62
CA ALA A 19 26.27 0.31 -8.78
C ALA A 19 27.66 -0.27 -8.38
N PRO A 20 27.80 -0.83 -7.16
CA PRO A 20 29.04 -1.44 -6.70
C PRO A 20 29.64 -2.41 -7.75
N PRO A 21 30.98 -2.46 -7.91
CA PRO A 21 31.67 -3.24 -8.94
C PRO A 21 31.45 -4.76 -8.87
N VAL A 22 30.71 -5.24 -7.86
CA VAL A 22 30.30 -6.64 -7.67
C VAL A 22 29.19 -7.03 -8.67
N TYR A 23 28.39 -6.07 -9.12
CA TYR A 23 27.26 -6.29 -10.00
C TYR A 23 27.71 -6.28 -11.47
N GLY A 24 27.62 -7.43 -12.14
CA GLY A 24 27.94 -7.54 -13.57
C GLY A 24 26.91 -6.83 -14.44
N ASN A 25 27.30 -6.44 -15.66
CA ASN A 25 26.36 -5.92 -16.65
C ASN A 25 25.56 -7.08 -17.27
N VAL A 26 24.23 -7.07 -17.15
CA VAL A 26 23.35 -8.05 -17.80
C VAL A 26 22.62 -7.36 -18.95
N PRO A 27 22.82 -7.79 -20.21
CA PRO A 27 22.12 -7.22 -21.36
C PRO A 27 20.60 -7.16 -21.19
N GLY A 28 20.03 -5.98 -21.38
CA GLY A 28 18.58 -5.71 -21.23
C GLY A 28 18.16 -5.27 -19.82
N TYR A 29 19.10 -5.16 -18.88
CA TYR A 29 18.86 -4.74 -17.49
C TYR A 29 19.65 -3.49 -17.06
N GLU A 30 20.45 -2.92 -17.96
CA GLU A 30 21.41 -1.84 -17.66
C GLU A 30 20.77 -0.56 -17.12
N GLY A 31 19.51 -0.28 -17.48
CA GLY A 31 18.75 0.91 -17.06
C GLY A 31 17.74 0.65 -15.94
N PHE A 32 17.60 -0.57 -15.44
CA PHE A 32 16.49 -0.98 -14.58
C PHE A 32 16.90 -1.40 -13.15
N MET A 33 18.20 -1.38 -12.83
CA MET A 33 18.72 -1.81 -11.52
C MET A 33 18.64 -0.70 -10.46
N ALA A 34 18.24 -1.07 -9.24
CA ALA A 34 18.18 -0.17 -8.08
C ALA A 34 19.57 0.45 -7.78
N GLY A 35 19.66 1.78 -7.87
CA GLY A 35 20.90 2.57 -7.68
C GLY A 35 21.12 3.65 -8.73
N GLY A 36 20.49 3.52 -9.91
CA GLY A 36 20.29 4.59 -10.89
C GLY A 36 18.80 4.91 -11.05
N ALA A 37 18.48 6.13 -11.49
CA ALA A 37 17.14 6.71 -11.63
C ALA A 37 15.98 5.69 -11.78
N GLY A 38 15.45 5.29 -10.62
CA GLY A 38 14.18 4.59 -10.41
C GLY A 38 13.77 3.57 -11.47
N GLY A 39 14.35 2.36 -11.40
CA GLY A 39 13.89 0.99 -11.75
C GLY A 39 12.52 0.70 -12.38
N TYR A 40 11.93 1.65 -13.10
CA TYR A 40 10.65 1.57 -13.75
C TYR A 40 10.83 1.00 -15.16
N ILE A 41 10.14 -0.10 -15.44
CA ILE A 41 10.21 -0.75 -16.74
C ILE A 41 8.91 -0.47 -17.50
N PRO A 42 8.92 0.39 -18.54
CA PRO A 42 7.71 0.74 -19.25
C PRO A 42 7.11 -0.48 -19.96
N PRO A 43 5.78 -0.70 -19.86
CA PRO A 43 5.13 -1.80 -20.55
C PRO A 43 5.15 -1.59 -22.06
N PRO A 44 5.19 -2.67 -22.86
CA PRO A 44 5.02 -2.53 -24.29
C PRO A 44 3.58 -2.11 -24.62
N ALA A 45 3.43 -1.37 -25.73
CA ALA A 45 2.14 -0.88 -26.21
C ALA A 45 1.13 -2.01 -26.41
N PRO A 46 -0.18 -1.77 -26.18
CA PRO A 46 -1.21 -2.77 -26.40
C PRO A 46 -1.22 -3.24 -27.87
N LEU A 47 -1.28 -4.55 -28.08
CA LEU A 47 -1.23 -5.16 -29.43
C LEU A 47 -2.58 -5.15 -30.17
N HIS A 48 -3.68 -4.84 -29.47
CA HIS A 48 -5.03 -4.90 -30.04
C HIS A 48 -5.76 -3.55 -29.90
N PRO A 49 -6.52 -3.13 -30.93
CA PRO A 49 -7.42 -1.98 -30.82
C PRO A 49 -8.43 -2.19 -29.69
N VAL A 50 -8.78 -1.11 -29.00
CA VAL A 50 -9.85 -1.13 -28.00
C VAL A 50 -11.15 -1.55 -28.68
N PRO A 51 -11.88 -2.56 -28.17
CA PRO A 51 -13.18 -2.96 -28.72
C PRO A 51 -14.13 -1.76 -28.81
N THR A 52 -14.93 -1.71 -29.86
CA THR A 52 -16.00 -0.70 -29.98
C THR A 52 -17.03 -0.88 -28.88
N PRO A 53 -17.57 0.20 -28.31
CA PRO A 53 -18.48 0.14 -27.18
C PRO A 53 -19.74 -0.66 -27.52
N ASP A 54 -19.99 -1.73 -26.76
CA ASP A 54 -21.26 -2.45 -26.81
C ASP A 54 -22.24 -1.86 -25.79
N THR A 55 -23.38 -1.44 -26.35
CA THR A 55 -24.69 -1.07 -25.76
C THR A 55 -24.75 -0.45 -24.36
N GLN A 56 -25.22 0.80 -24.40
CA GLN A 56 -25.84 1.61 -23.36
C GLN A 56 -26.72 0.78 -22.39
N PRO A 57 -26.69 1.06 -21.08
CA PRO A 57 -27.47 0.32 -20.11
C PRO A 57 -28.97 0.35 -20.44
N GLU A 58 -29.62 -0.82 -20.32
CA GLU A 58 -31.07 -0.89 -20.27
C GLU A 58 -31.59 0.09 -19.21
N GLN A 59 -32.67 0.78 -19.52
CA GLN A 59 -33.20 1.86 -18.71
C GLN A 59 -33.65 1.31 -17.34
N ILE A 60 -32.79 1.46 -16.33
CA ILE A 60 -33.08 1.04 -14.96
C ILE A 60 -33.90 2.13 -14.30
N ASP A 61 -35.01 1.75 -13.67
CA ASP A 61 -35.80 2.64 -12.83
C ASP A 61 -34.91 3.23 -11.72
N TRP A 62 -34.62 4.53 -11.84
CA TRP A 62 -33.73 5.28 -10.95
C TRP A 62 -34.42 5.69 -9.64
N ASN A 63 -35.67 5.26 -9.43
CA ASN A 63 -36.44 5.61 -8.27
C ASN A 63 -36.34 4.54 -7.18
N ILE A 64 -36.19 4.94 -5.93
CA ILE A 64 -36.25 4.05 -4.77
C ILE A 64 -37.33 4.58 -3.83
N PRO A 65 -38.22 3.71 -3.32
CA PRO A 65 -39.21 4.10 -2.33
C PRO A 65 -38.52 4.61 -1.06
N ALA A 66 -39.06 5.69 -0.50
CA ALA A 66 -38.66 6.18 0.81
C ALA A 66 -38.72 5.03 1.85
N ILE A 67 -37.76 5.00 2.79
CA ILE A 67 -37.85 4.08 3.92
C ILE A 67 -39.12 4.39 4.72
N THR A 68 -39.71 3.38 5.34
CA THR A 68 -40.88 3.59 6.18
C THR A 68 -40.49 4.26 7.50
N GLU A 69 -41.46 4.90 8.15
CA GLU A 69 -41.26 5.53 9.46
C GLU A 69 -40.75 4.52 10.50
N GLU A 70 -41.27 3.29 10.46
CA GLU A 70 -40.87 2.21 11.37
C GLU A 70 -39.42 1.79 11.14
N ALA A 71 -38.98 1.72 9.88
CA ALA A 71 -37.60 1.39 9.54
C ALA A 71 -36.64 2.50 10.00
N ALA A 72 -37.02 3.76 9.80
CA ALA A 72 -36.24 4.91 10.27
C ALA A 72 -36.12 4.93 11.81
N GLN A 73 -37.22 4.67 12.51
CA GLN A 73 -37.24 4.62 13.97
C GLN A 73 -36.42 3.45 14.52
N ALA A 74 -36.51 2.27 13.90
CA ALA A 74 -35.73 1.10 14.30
C ALA A 74 -34.22 1.34 14.18
N ALA A 75 -33.77 1.90 13.04
CA ALA A 75 -32.37 2.27 12.84
C ALA A 75 -31.90 3.31 13.87
N PHE A 76 -32.74 4.31 14.17
CA PHE A 76 -32.40 5.36 15.14
C PHE A 76 -32.28 4.82 16.58
N LEU A 77 -33.14 3.86 16.94
CA LEU A 77 -33.09 3.16 18.23
C LEU A 77 -31.82 2.33 18.40
N GLU A 78 -31.41 1.61 17.36
CA GLU A 78 -30.17 0.83 17.35
C GLU A 78 -28.94 1.75 17.49
N PHE A 79 -28.93 2.85 16.75
CA PHE A 79 -27.89 3.87 16.84
C PHE A 79 -27.76 4.47 18.25
N ALA A 80 -28.88 4.89 18.86
CA ALA A 80 -28.86 5.39 20.23
C ALA A 80 -28.39 4.33 21.23
N GLY A 81 -28.68 3.05 20.98
CA GLY A 81 -28.25 1.94 21.82
C GLY A 81 -26.78 1.55 21.70
N SER A 82 -26.15 1.86 20.57
CA SER A 82 -24.74 1.56 20.31
C SER A 82 -23.80 2.60 20.94
N ASN A 83 -24.32 3.77 21.32
CA ASN A 83 -23.56 4.84 21.97
C ASN A 83 -23.64 4.71 23.49
N CYS A 84 -22.49 4.47 24.14
CA CYS A 84 -22.43 4.33 25.59
C CYS A 84 -22.91 5.62 26.30
N CYS A 85 -23.72 5.45 27.34
CA CYS A 85 -24.32 6.51 28.15
C CYS A 85 -25.38 7.40 27.48
N TRP A 86 -25.82 7.11 26.25
CA TRP A 86 -26.92 7.84 25.63
C TRP A 86 -28.27 7.27 26.09
N SER A 87 -29.23 8.15 26.37
CA SER A 87 -30.61 7.71 26.63
C SER A 87 -31.26 7.30 25.33
N LYS A 88 -31.98 6.16 25.30
CA LYS A 88 -32.78 5.73 24.14
C LYS A 88 -34.12 6.47 24.02
N ALA A 89 -34.51 7.25 25.02
CA ALA A 89 -35.82 7.91 25.07
C ALA A 89 -36.10 8.83 23.86
N PRO A 90 -35.16 9.68 23.37
CA PRO A 90 -35.41 10.48 22.17
C PRO A 90 -35.69 9.65 20.92
N ALA A 91 -35.03 8.50 20.77
CA ALA A 91 -35.24 7.61 19.62
C ALA A 91 -36.51 6.76 19.75
N LYS A 92 -36.91 6.43 20.98
CA LYS A 92 -38.09 5.60 21.27
C LYS A 92 -39.39 6.38 21.27
N ASP A 93 -39.40 7.50 21.98
CA ASP A 93 -40.60 8.25 22.33
C ASP A 93 -40.68 9.59 21.58
N GLY A 94 -39.65 9.93 20.79
CA GLY A 94 -39.66 11.08 19.89
C GLY A 94 -40.67 10.89 18.77
N VAL A 95 -41.31 11.98 18.35
CA VAL A 95 -42.34 11.97 17.30
C VAL A 95 -41.73 12.44 15.99
N ILE A 96 -41.70 11.56 14.98
CA ILE A 96 -41.28 11.94 13.63
C ILE A 96 -42.31 12.92 13.07
N THR A 97 -41.82 14.02 12.50
CA THR A 97 -42.64 15.11 11.98
C THR A 97 -42.51 15.29 10.47
N ASN A 98 -41.37 14.91 9.90
CA ASN A 98 -41.12 14.96 8.46
C ASN A 98 -40.02 13.97 8.08
N MET A 99 -40.14 13.39 6.88
CA MET A 99 -39.13 12.52 6.26
C MET A 99 -38.91 12.96 4.82
N GLU A 100 -37.68 13.33 4.49
CA GLU A 100 -37.25 13.77 3.16
C GLU A 100 -36.25 12.77 2.59
N ALA A 101 -36.58 12.15 1.47
CA ALA A 101 -35.70 11.21 0.77
C ALA A 101 -34.81 11.95 -0.26
N PHE A 102 -33.54 11.59 -0.28
CA PHE A 102 -32.51 12.06 -1.21
C PHE A 102 -31.80 10.84 -1.83
N ASN A 103 -31.49 10.91 -3.13
CA ASN A 103 -30.94 9.79 -3.89
C ASN A 103 -29.52 10.12 -4.37
N THR A 104 -28.51 9.92 -3.52
CA THR A 104 -27.14 10.25 -3.90
C THR A 104 -26.51 9.16 -4.77
N TYR A 105 -26.01 9.52 -5.94
CA TYR A 105 -25.26 8.60 -6.79
C TYR A 105 -23.78 8.59 -6.42
N ARG A 106 -23.20 7.39 -6.38
CA ARG A 106 -21.76 7.17 -6.28
C ARG A 106 -21.28 6.45 -7.53
N TYR A 107 -20.35 7.08 -8.23
CA TYR A 107 -19.59 6.46 -9.32
C TYR A 107 -18.25 5.96 -8.77
N ARG A 108 -17.88 4.73 -9.13
CA ARG A 108 -16.61 4.11 -8.76
C ARG A 108 -15.88 3.69 -10.01
N LEU A 109 -14.61 4.05 -10.14
CA LEU A 109 -13.71 3.57 -11.18
C LEU A 109 -12.59 2.77 -10.54
N GLU A 110 -12.44 1.54 -10.97
CA GLU A 110 -11.36 0.64 -10.57
C GLU A 110 -10.48 0.36 -11.77
N THR A 111 -9.17 0.58 -11.63
CA THR A 111 -8.19 0.32 -12.69
C THR A 111 -7.14 -0.64 -12.18
N PHE A 112 -7.18 -1.85 -12.73
CA PHE A 112 -6.25 -2.92 -12.36
C PHE A 112 -4.99 -2.81 -13.21
N THR A 113 -3.86 -2.57 -12.55
CA THR A 113 -2.58 -2.31 -13.21
C THR A 113 -1.51 -3.28 -12.77
N GLU A 114 -0.53 -3.53 -13.64
CA GLU A 114 0.68 -4.27 -13.37
C GLU A 114 1.90 -3.38 -13.59
N SER A 115 2.79 -3.34 -12.61
CA SER A 115 4.09 -2.69 -12.72
C SER A 115 5.20 -3.69 -12.41
N ARG A 116 6.37 -3.49 -13.02
CA ARG A 116 7.54 -4.35 -12.85
C ARG A 116 8.75 -3.51 -12.46
N THR A 117 9.50 -3.98 -11.48
CA THR A 117 10.79 -3.41 -11.07
C THR A 117 11.81 -4.52 -10.89
N THR A 118 13.10 -4.18 -11.01
CA THR A 118 14.20 -5.14 -10.90
C THR A 118 15.23 -4.72 -9.88
N GLU A 119 15.74 -5.69 -9.13
CA GLU A 119 16.77 -5.48 -8.11
C GLU A 119 17.75 -6.65 -8.10
N TRP A 120 19.00 -6.40 -7.68
CA TRP A 120 19.93 -7.49 -7.39
C TRP A 120 19.58 -8.14 -6.06
N LYS A 121 19.55 -9.48 -6.04
CA LYS A 121 19.49 -10.27 -4.80
C LYS A 121 20.68 -11.21 -4.69
N THR A 122 21.06 -11.46 -3.45
CA THR A 122 22.13 -12.40 -3.08
C THR A 122 21.63 -13.35 -2.02
N GLU A 123 21.99 -14.62 -2.13
CA GLU A 123 21.75 -15.65 -1.12
C GLU A 123 22.99 -16.54 -0.95
N ALA A 124 23.08 -17.28 0.17
CA ALA A 124 24.17 -18.22 0.39
C ALA A 124 24.17 -19.31 -0.69
N PHE A 125 25.33 -19.61 -1.28
CA PHE A 125 25.43 -20.68 -2.27
C PHE A 125 25.61 -22.02 -1.58
N THR A 126 24.60 -22.89 -1.67
CA THR A 126 24.55 -24.25 -1.10
C THR A 126 24.41 -25.33 -2.18
N GLY A 127 24.70 -25.02 -3.44
CA GLY A 127 24.57 -25.93 -4.58
C GLY A 127 23.32 -25.69 -5.44
N GLN A 128 22.71 -24.51 -5.36
CA GLN A 128 21.65 -24.10 -6.28
C GLN A 128 22.12 -24.16 -7.75
N THR A 129 21.17 -24.27 -8.67
CA THR A 129 21.46 -24.23 -10.11
C THR A 129 21.94 -22.84 -10.55
N VAL A 130 22.94 -22.85 -11.42
CA VAL A 130 23.55 -21.67 -12.03
C VAL A 130 23.20 -21.73 -13.51
N ASP A 131 22.55 -20.69 -14.01
CA ASP A 131 22.02 -20.63 -15.38
C ASP A 131 22.57 -19.47 -16.20
N VAL A 132 23.46 -18.65 -15.61
CA VAL A 132 24.08 -17.53 -16.33
C VAL A 132 24.82 -18.00 -17.57
N GLY A 133 24.55 -17.33 -18.70
CA GLY A 133 25.23 -17.57 -19.97
C GLY A 133 24.79 -18.80 -20.75
N LEU A 134 23.84 -19.61 -20.23
CA LEU A 134 23.23 -20.70 -21.01
C LEU A 134 22.40 -20.14 -22.19
N GLN A 135 21.68 -19.06 -21.93
CA GLN A 135 20.91 -18.28 -22.89
C GLN A 135 20.93 -16.81 -22.49
N PRO A 136 20.58 -15.87 -23.40
CA PRO A 136 20.34 -14.49 -23.02
C PRO A 136 19.24 -14.38 -21.96
N ALA A 137 19.42 -13.47 -21.00
CA ALA A 137 18.36 -13.15 -20.04
C ALA A 137 17.16 -12.53 -20.79
N PRO A 138 15.92 -12.99 -20.55
CA PRO A 138 14.76 -12.39 -21.18
C PRO A 138 14.55 -10.95 -20.67
N PRO A 139 14.06 -10.01 -21.49
CA PRO A 139 13.69 -8.70 -21.00
C PRO A 139 12.53 -8.80 -19.99
N PRO A 140 12.38 -7.87 -19.05
CA PRO A 140 11.47 -8.04 -17.93
C PRO A 140 10.01 -8.34 -18.31
N TRP A 141 9.48 -7.72 -19.38
CA TRP A 141 8.11 -7.94 -19.86
C TRP A 141 7.91 -9.20 -20.70
N ALA A 142 8.99 -9.88 -21.13
CA ALA A 142 8.90 -11.18 -21.81
C ALA A 142 8.76 -12.34 -20.81
N ILE A 143 9.11 -12.12 -19.54
CA ILE A 143 8.91 -13.09 -18.46
C ILE A 143 7.40 -13.27 -18.27
N GLN A 144 6.91 -14.48 -18.54
CA GLN A 144 5.49 -14.80 -18.39
C GLN A 144 5.17 -15.00 -16.91
N VAL A 145 4.12 -14.34 -16.46
CA VAL A 145 3.64 -14.38 -15.08
C VAL A 145 2.14 -14.57 -15.12
N GLN A 146 1.61 -15.39 -14.23
CA GLN A 146 0.16 -15.63 -14.18
C GLN A 146 -0.52 -14.40 -13.58
N THR A 147 -1.46 -13.81 -14.31
CA THR A 147 -2.25 -12.69 -13.78
C THR A 147 -3.08 -13.20 -12.59
N PRO A 148 -2.98 -12.57 -11.41
CA PRO A 148 -3.76 -12.96 -10.24
C PRO A 148 -5.23 -12.60 -10.41
N ALA A 149 -6.03 -12.85 -9.36
CA ALA A 149 -7.44 -12.42 -9.34
C ALA A 149 -7.55 -10.91 -9.60
N LEU A 150 -8.32 -10.54 -10.62
CA LEU A 150 -8.51 -9.15 -11.04
C LEU A 150 -9.10 -8.31 -9.91
N PHE A 151 -8.73 -7.01 -9.90
CA PHE A 151 -9.17 -6.02 -8.91
C PHE A 151 -8.78 -6.33 -7.45
N LYS A 152 -7.71 -7.13 -7.26
CA LYS A 152 -7.10 -7.37 -5.95
C LYS A 152 -5.60 -7.13 -5.99
N ASP A 153 -5.09 -6.41 -5.00
CA ASP A 153 -3.66 -6.16 -4.88
C ASP A 153 -2.89 -7.47 -4.71
N HIS A 154 -1.78 -7.59 -5.42
CA HIS A 154 -0.92 -8.76 -5.37
C HIS A 154 0.53 -8.38 -5.69
N GLU A 155 1.47 -9.15 -5.16
CA GLU A 155 2.88 -8.98 -5.43
C GLU A 155 3.56 -10.34 -5.54
N GLU A 156 4.42 -10.48 -6.56
CA GLU A 156 5.21 -11.69 -6.79
C GLU A 156 6.67 -11.33 -7.06
N ASN A 157 7.59 -12.15 -6.55
CA ASN A 157 9.02 -12.02 -6.76
C ASN A 157 9.52 -13.21 -7.57
N ILE A 158 10.15 -12.93 -8.71
CA ILE A 158 10.57 -13.94 -9.67
C ILE A 158 12.06 -13.77 -9.93
N LYS A 159 12.82 -14.85 -9.74
CA LYS A 159 14.22 -14.90 -10.17
C LYS A 159 14.28 -14.86 -11.70
N VAL A 160 14.94 -13.85 -12.25
CA VAL A 160 15.09 -13.70 -13.71
C VAL A 160 15.92 -14.86 -14.26
N PRO A 161 15.40 -15.62 -15.24
CA PRO A 161 16.14 -16.71 -15.87
C PRO A 161 17.47 -16.26 -16.49
N ASN A 162 18.48 -17.14 -16.43
CA ASN A 162 19.80 -16.93 -17.00
C ASN A 162 20.60 -15.77 -16.40
N THR A 163 20.28 -15.38 -15.17
CA THR A 163 21.02 -14.31 -14.44
C THR A 163 21.73 -14.80 -13.20
N ALA A 164 21.53 -16.07 -12.80
CA ALA A 164 22.11 -16.59 -11.59
C ALA A 164 23.59 -16.92 -11.78
N SER A 165 24.44 -16.26 -11.01
CA SER A 165 25.89 -16.44 -11.04
C SER A 165 26.43 -16.66 -9.63
N VAL A 166 27.45 -17.51 -9.50
CA VAL A 166 28.17 -17.70 -8.24
C VAL A 166 29.30 -16.69 -8.16
N LYS A 167 29.40 -16.01 -7.02
CA LYS A 167 30.48 -15.07 -6.71
C LYS A 167 31.07 -15.41 -5.35
N GLY A 168 32.33 -15.02 -5.15
CA GLY A 168 32.92 -15.00 -3.83
C GLY A 168 32.12 -14.08 -2.90
N CYS A 169 31.96 -14.48 -1.65
CA CYS A 169 31.27 -13.64 -0.68
C CYS A 169 32.11 -12.38 -0.40
N HIS A 170 31.64 -11.23 -0.88
CA HIS A 170 32.32 -9.95 -0.71
C HIS A 170 32.37 -9.48 0.76
N VAL A 171 31.39 -9.88 1.58
CA VAL A 171 31.31 -9.50 3.00
C VAL A 171 32.42 -10.13 3.84
N CYS A 172 32.67 -11.43 3.65
CA CYS A 172 33.73 -12.13 4.37
C CYS A 172 35.01 -12.33 3.55
N GLN A 173 35.10 -11.74 2.35
CA GLN A 173 36.21 -11.92 1.42
C GLN A 173 36.55 -13.41 1.22
N GLU A 174 35.52 -14.23 0.98
CA GLU A 174 35.63 -15.67 0.73
C GLU A 174 36.19 -16.51 1.90
N THR A 175 36.31 -15.94 3.10
CA THR A 175 36.79 -16.71 4.28
C THR A 175 35.69 -17.58 4.91
N GLY A 176 34.42 -17.19 4.74
CA GLY A 176 33.26 -17.81 5.37
C GLY A 176 33.06 -17.38 6.82
N GLN A 177 33.91 -16.50 7.34
CA GLN A 177 33.85 -16.02 8.70
C GLN A 177 34.02 -14.49 8.74
N THR A 178 33.33 -13.84 9.66
CA THR A 178 33.48 -12.41 9.93
C THR A 178 34.03 -12.23 11.34
N ARG A 179 34.60 -11.05 11.62
CA ARG A 179 34.97 -10.71 13.00
C ARG A 179 33.72 -10.73 13.86
N CYS A 180 33.84 -11.27 15.05
CA CYS A 180 32.77 -11.18 16.03
C CYS A 180 32.58 -9.71 16.41
N ASP A 181 31.36 -9.19 16.22
CA ASP A 181 31.05 -7.79 16.50
C ASP A 181 31.10 -7.48 18.00
N VAL A 182 30.74 -8.46 18.85
CA VAL A 182 30.70 -8.31 20.31
C VAL A 182 32.10 -8.14 20.92
N CYS A 183 33.06 -8.96 20.50
CA CYS A 183 34.45 -8.87 21.02
C CYS A 183 35.42 -8.21 20.03
N THR A 184 34.90 -7.63 18.96
CA THR A 184 35.65 -6.95 17.89
C THR A 184 36.85 -7.77 17.37
N GLY A 185 36.67 -9.08 17.21
CA GLY A 185 37.76 -9.96 16.74
C GLY A 185 38.71 -10.51 17.81
N SER A 186 38.66 -10.06 19.06
CA SER A 186 39.65 -10.44 20.09
C SER A 186 39.41 -11.81 20.73
N GLY A 187 38.20 -12.37 20.60
CA GLY A 187 37.77 -13.59 21.28
C GLY A 187 37.52 -13.43 22.79
N GLN A 188 37.71 -12.23 23.33
CA GLN A 188 37.56 -11.94 24.76
C GLN A 188 36.74 -10.66 24.95
N LYS A 189 35.95 -10.61 26.01
CA LYS A 189 35.22 -9.40 26.42
C LYS A 189 35.67 -8.98 27.82
N GLN A 190 35.43 -7.72 28.16
CA GLN A 190 35.66 -7.23 29.50
C GLN A 190 34.87 -8.09 30.49
N CYS A 191 35.52 -8.57 31.54
CA CYS A 191 34.83 -9.37 32.54
C CYS A 191 33.82 -8.48 33.28
N ASN A 192 32.53 -8.82 33.14
CA ASN A 192 31.42 -8.06 33.72
C ASN A 192 31.40 -8.12 35.25
N ARG A 193 32.10 -9.08 35.85
CA ARG A 193 32.12 -9.32 37.30
C ARG A 193 33.11 -8.44 38.04
N CYS A 194 34.16 -7.99 37.36
CA CYS A 194 35.20 -7.12 37.92
C CYS A 194 35.41 -5.85 37.09
N ASP A 195 34.52 -5.57 36.13
CA ASP A 195 34.60 -4.45 35.18
C ASP A 195 36.00 -4.29 34.56
N GLY A 196 36.63 -5.39 34.17
CA GLY A 196 37.95 -5.33 33.53
C GLY A 196 39.14 -5.17 34.47
N SER A 197 38.93 -4.95 35.77
CA SER A 197 40.02 -4.71 36.73
C SER A 197 40.84 -5.96 37.08
N GLY A 198 40.31 -7.15 36.81
CA GLY A 198 40.89 -8.43 37.23
C GLY A 198 40.81 -8.68 38.74
N LYS A 199 40.21 -7.77 39.51
CA LYS A 199 40.14 -7.86 40.98
C LYS A 199 38.74 -7.62 41.50
N ARG A 200 38.40 -8.27 42.60
CA ARG A 200 37.18 -8.02 43.38
C ARG A 200 37.55 -8.02 44.85
N PHE A 201 37.23 -6.95 45.57
CA PHE A 201 37.60 -6.78 46.99
C PHE A 201 39.09 -7.05 47.29
N GLN A 202 39.98 -6.57 46.41
CA GLN A 202 41.44 -6.75 46.49
C GLN A 202 41.98 -8.17 46.21
N GLU A 203 41.11 -9.15 46.00
CA GLU A 203 41.47 -10.51 45.57
C GLU A 203 41.34 -10.67 44.04
N ALA A 204 42.00 -11.67 43.47
CA ALA A 204 41.88 -11.99 42.05
C ALA A 204 40.45 -12.41 41.72
N CYS A 205 39.86 -11.83 40.67
CA CYS A 205 38.52 -12.21 40.25
C CYS A 205 38.51 -13.66 39.75
N GLU A 206 37.71 -14.52 40.38
CA GLU A 206 37.63 -15.95 40.05
C GLU A 206 37.09 -16.19 38.63
N ASP A 207 36.05 -15.44 38.25
CA ASP A 207 35.35 -15.59 36.95
C ASP A 207 36.26 -15.31 35.74
N CYS A 208 37.26 -14.43 35.89
CA CYS A 208 38.28 -14.18 34.85
C CYS A 208 39.69 -14.62 35.27
N SER A 209 39.83 -15.35 36.38
CA SER A 209 41.11 -15.78 36.94
C SER A 209 42.17 -14.67 37.02
N GLY A 210 41.75 -13.48 37.45
CA GLY A 210 42.63 -12.32 37.61
C GLY A 210 42.98 -11.56 36.32
N THR A 211 42.53 -12.00 35.15
CA THR A 211 42.92 -11.41 33.85
C THR A 211 42.13 -10.15 33.49
N GLY A 212 40.97 -9.93 34.12
CA GLY A 212 40.03 -8.86 33.78
C GLY A 212 39.24 -9.12 32.49
N LYS A 213 39.45 -10.25 31.81
CA LYS A 213 38.79 -10.59 30.54
C LYS A 213 38.16 -11.97 30.62
N GLU A 214 37.00 -12.13 30.01
CA GLU A 214 36.31 -13.40 29.89
C GLU A 214 36.16 -13.81 28.43
N HIS A 215 36.04 -15.11 28.16
CA HIS A 215 35.82 -15.58 26.79
C HIS A 215 34.53 -15.01 26.23
N CYS A 216 34.60 -14.53 24.99
CA CYS A 216 33.41 -14.10 24.28
C CYS A 216 32.53 -15.32 23.97
N THR A 217 31.37 -15.39 24.60
CA THR A 217 30.39 -16.47 24.45
C THR A 217 29.83 -16.54 23.03
N ASP A 218 29.65 -15.40 22.36
CA ASP A 218 29.01 -15.32 21.04
C ASP A 218 29.88 -15.91 19.92
N CYS A 219 31.20 -15.93 20.10
CA CYS A 219 32.14 -16.57 19.17
C CYS A 219 32.84 -17.79 19.78
N GLY A 220 32.45 -18.21 20.99
CA GLY A 220 33.11 -19.30 21.72
C GLY A 220 34.62 -19.07 21.92
N GLY A 221 35.05 -17.82 22.13
CA GLY A 221 36.45 -17.46 22.33
C GLY A 221 37.29 -17.33 21.05
N LYS A 222 36.74 -17.60 19.87
CA LYS A 222 37.51 -17.65 18.61
C LYS A 222 37.79 -16.27 18.00
N GLY A 223 37.02 -15.25 18.39
CA GLY A 223 37.06 -13.91 17.79
C GLY A 223 36.40 -13.83 16.41
N LEU A 224 36.01 -14.96 15.82
CA LEU A 224 35.38 -15.05 14.50
C LEU A 224 34.01 -15.70 14.63
N GLN A 225 33.07 -15.25 13.81
CA GLN A 225 31.72 -15.81 13.68
C GLN A 225 31.46 -16.26 12.25
N LYS A 226 30.50 -17.16 12.09
CA LYS A 226 30.04 -17.61 10.77
C LYS A 226 29.50 -16.40 10.01
N CYS A 227 29.97 -16.17 8.79
CA CYS A 227 29.46 -15.06 7.98
C CYS A 227 27.96 -15.27 7.72
N GLU A 228 27.14 -14.27 8.04
CA GLU A 228 25.68 -14.34 7.85
C GLU A 228 25.31 -14.32 6.37
N THR A 229 25.97 -13.49 5.56
CA THR A 229 25.64 -13.31 4.13
C THR A 229 25.84 -14.57 3.28
N CYS A 230 26.90 -15.34 3.53
CA CYS A 230 27.16 -16.60 2.81
C CYS A 230 26.89 -17.84 3.66
N GLU A 231 26.42 -17.68 4.88
CA GLU A 231 26.26 -18.78 5.84
C GLU A 231 27.47 -19.73 5.89
N GLY A 232 28.68 -19.16 5.88
CA GLY A 232 29.93 -19.92 5.94
C GLY A 232 30.31 -20.72 4.69
N THR A 233 29.52 -20.68 3.61
CA THR A 233 29.84 -21.39 2.36
C THR A 233 30.92 -20.70 1.53
N ARG A 234 31.32 -19.48 1.92
CA ARG A 234 32.33 -18.62 1.25
C ARG A 234 31.87 -18.06 -0.11
N GLN A 235 30.77 -18.56 -0.64
CA GLN A 235 30.22 -18.22 -1.93
C GLN A 235 28.78 -17.75 -1.79
N ILE A 236 28.38 -16.82 -2.64
CA ILE A 236 27.01 -16.33 -2.72
C ILE A 236 26.50 -16.52 -4.15
N LEU A 237 25.22 -16.86 -4.25
CA LEU A 237 24.50 -16.83 -5.49
C LEU A 237 23.94 -15.42 -5.68
N MET A 238 24.25 -14.80 -6.80
CA MET A 238 23.78 -13.47 -7.15
C MET A 238 22.93 -13.55 -8.42
N PHE A 239 21.75 -12.95 -8.40
CA PHE A 239 20.79 -12.98 -9.51
C PHE A 239 19.93 -11.71 -9.54
N ILE A 240 19.28 -11.46 -10.67
CA ILE A 240 18.30 -10.38 -10.79
C ILE A 240 16.94 -10.90 -10.32
N ASN A 241 16.32 -10.18 -9.40
CA ASN A 241 14.95 -10.41 -8.96
C ASN A 241 14.01 -9.43 -9.67
N LEU A 242 13.01 -9.95 -10.36
CA LEU A 242 11.90 -9.20 -10.91
C LEU A 242 10.77 -9.18 -9.88
N LYS A 243 10.43 -7.99 -9.39
CA LYS A 243 9.25 -7.76 -8.57
C LYS A 243 8.10 -7.31 -9.47
N VAL A 244 7.03 -8.10 -9.50
CA VAL A 244 5.80 -7.79 -10.25
C VAL A 244 4.74 -7.38 -9.23
N THR A 245 4.14 -6.22 -9.42
CA THR A 245 3.15 -5.65 -8.50
C THR A 245 1.88 -5.35 -9.27
N TRP A 246 0.79 -6.01 -8.88
CA TRP A 246 -0.55 -5.71 -9.34
C TRP A 246 -1.28 -4.86 -8.31
N LYS A 247 -1.93 -3.78 -8.76
CA LYS A 247 -2.69 -2.88 -7.90
C LYS A 247 -4.08 -2.62 -8.46
N ASN A 248 -5.08 -2.64 -7.58
CA ASN A 248 -6.40 -2.10 -7.87
C ASN A 248 -6.46 -0.64 -7.48
N ASN A 249 -6.46 0.25 -8.47
CA ASN A 249 -6.54 1.68 -8.25
C ASN A 249 -8.00 2.11 -8.26
N LEU A 250 -8.56 2.29 -7.06
CA LEU A 250 -9.96 2.69 -6.85
C LEU A 250 -10.05 4.21 -6.68
N GLU A 251 -10.97 4.84 -7.40
CA GLU A 251 -11.37 6.22 -7.23
C GLU A 251 -12.90 6.35 -7.22
N ASP A 252 -13.43 7.11 -6.26
CA ASP A 252 -14.86 7.31 -6.06
C ASP A 252 -15.25 8.77 -6.32
N TYR A 253 -16.37 8.99 -6.99
CA TYR A 253 -17.07 10.26 -7.08
C TYR A 253 -18.46 10.12 -6.48
N VAL A 254 -18.83 11.03 -5.58
CA VAL A 254 -20.15 11.06 -4.96
C VAL A 254 -20.84 12.36 -5.35
N ALA A 255 -21.99 12.25 -6.02
CA ALA A 255 -22.80 13.40 -6.39
C ALA A 255 -23.35 14.06 -5.12
N GLN A 256 -22.92 15.30 -4.85
CA GLN A 256 -23.39 16.03 -3.68
C GLN A 256 -24.83 16.46 -3.91
N GLN A 257 -25.76 15.81 -3.22
CA GLN A 257 -27.13 16.26 -3.13
C GLN A 257 -27.30 17.04 -1.83
N SER A 258 -28.04 18.13 -1.88
CA SER A 258 -28.25 19.12 -0.80
C SER A 258 -28.96 18.57 0.45
N SER A 259 -28.83 17.29 0.76
CA SER A 259 -29.33 16.62 1.97
C SER A 259 -28.72 17.20 3.26
N GLY A 260 -27.52 17.78 3.18
CA GLY A 260 -26.79 18.30 4.33
C GLY A 260 -25.96 17.25 5.07
N ILE A 261 -25.93 16.00 4.60
CA ILE A 261 -25.05 14.96 5.15
C ILE A 261 -23.59 15.18 4.72
N GLN A 262 -22.64 14.89 5.62
CA GLN A 262 -21.21 14.98 5.31
C GLN A 262 -20.76 13.82 4.40
N ILE A 263 -20.00 14.14 3.34
CA ILE A 263 -19.52 13.15 2.35
C ILE A 263 -18.69 12.04 3.01
N GLY A 264 -17.96 12.35 4.09
CA GLY A 264 -17.19 11.36 4.85
C GLY A 264 -18.04 10.21 5.43
N ASN A 265 -19.33 10.42 5.67
CA ASN A 265 -20.23 9.36 6.11
C ASN A 265 -20.54 8.37 4.98
N LEU A 266 -20.58 8.86 3.73
CA LEU A 266 -20.99 8.10 2.56
C LEU A 266 -19.92 7.12 2.05
N THR A 267 -18.65 7.31 2.40
CA THR A 267 -17.57 6.37 2.05
C THR A 267 -17.71 5.03 2.76
N SER A 268 -18.39 5.00 3.91
CA SER A 268 -18.49 3.84 4.79
C SER A 268 -19.69 2.93 4.56
N VAL A 269 -20.58 3.30 3.62
CA VAL A 269 -21.82 2.58 3.31
C VAL A 269 -21.84 2.09 1.87
N THR A 270 -22.70 1.12 1.58
CA THR A 270 -22.98 0.66 0.21
C THR A 270 -24.30 1.21 -0.31
N GLY A 271 -24.42 1.33 -1.63
CA GLY A 271 -25.67 1.70 -2.30
C GLY A 271 -26.24 0.54 -3.13
N LYS A 272 -27.46 0.70 -3.63
CA LYS A 272 -28.02 -0.21 -4.63
C LYS A 272 -27.21 -0.07 -5.92
N LYS A 273 -26.62 -1.16 -6.39
CA LYS A 273 -25.89 -1.19 -7.67
C LYS A 273 -26.88 -0.97 -8.82
N LEU A 274 -26.67 0.08 -9.59
CA LEU A 274 -27.50 0.46 -10.73
C LEU A 274 -26.80 0.18 -12.05
N PHE A 275 -25.49 0.29 -12.09
CA PHE A 275 -24.74 0.04 -13.31
C PHE A 275 -23.40 -0.57 -12.96
N HIS A 276 -22.94 -1.47 -13.83
CA HIS A 276 -21.63 -2.09 -13.74
C HIS A 276 -21.21 -2.51 -15.13
N ASP A 277 -20.00 -2.12 -15.52
CA ASP A 277 -19.36 -2.53 -16.76
C ASP A 277 -17.87 -2.77 -16.50
N THR A 278 -17.31 -3.72 -17.24
CA THR A 278 -15.95 -4.22 -17.09
C THR A 278 -15.34 -4.44 -18.47
N GLN A 279 -14.29 -3.69 -18.79
CA GLN A 279 -13.65 -3.70 -20.10
C GLN A 279 -12.13 -3.54 -19.97
N TYR A 280 -11.37 -3.76 -21.05
CA TYR A 280 -9.94 -3.45 -21.04
C TYR A 280 -9.67 -1.98 -20.64
N MET A 281 -10.45 -1.09 -21.26
CA MET A 281 -10.57 0.33 -20.92
C MET A 281 -12.07 0.65 -20.97
N VAL A 282 -12.63 1.15 -19.87
CA VAL A 282 -14.06 1.51 -19.85
C VAL A 282 -14.27 2.84 -20.54
N TYR A 283 -15.44 3.01 -21.14
CA TYR A 283 -15.85 4.30 -21.70
C TYR A 283 -16.52 5.16 -20.63
N PRO A 284 -16.49 6.50 -20.75
CA PRO A 284 -17.29 7.37 -19.91
C PRO A 284 -18.78 7.02 -19.96
N VAL A 285 -19.48 7.20 -18.85
CA VAL A 285 -20.92 6.95 -18.78
C VAL A 285 -21.66 8.00 -19.62
N LEU A 286 -22.34 7.55 -20.69
CA LEU A 286 -23.10 8.40 -21.59
C LEU A 286 -24.60 8.40 -21.26
N GLY A 287 -25.24 9.57 -21.34
CA GLY A 287 -26.69 9.71 -21.19
C GLY A 287 -27.23 9.46 -19.77
N PHE A 288 -26.38 9.51 -18.75
CA PHE A 288 -26.82 9.41 -17.36
C PHE A 288 -27.65 10.65 -16.96
N PRO A 289 -28.75 10.50 -16.19
CA PRO A 289 -29.61 11.63 -15.83
C PRO A 289 -28.90 12.76 -15.06
N ASP A 290 -27.91 12.43 -14.24
CA ASP A 290 -27.09 13.41 -13.52
C ASP A 290 -25.87 13.84 -14.38
N PRO A 291 -25.85 15.08 -14.91
CA PRO A 291 -24.76 15.56 -15.75
C PRO A 291 -23.42 15.65 -14.99
N ASN A 292 -23.46 15.85 -13.66
CA ASN A 292 -22.23 15.91 -12.87
C ASN A 292 -21.55 14.54 -12.78
N LEU A 293 -22.33 13.48 -12.70
CA LEU A 293 -21.82 12.11 -12.71
C LEU A 293 -21.23 11.75 -14.07
N ALA A 294 -21.90 12.11 -15.17
CA ALA A 294 -21.37 11.89 -16.52
C ALA A 294 -20.03 12.60 -16.73
N GLN A 295 -19.92 13.87 -16.32
CA GLN A 295 -18.67 14.64 -16.36
C GLN A 295 -17.57 14.04 -15.46
N ALA A 296 -17.94 13.59 -14.25
CA ALA A 296 -16.99 12.93 -13.35
C ALA A 296 -16.45 11.63 -13.96
N SER A 297 -17.32 10.82 -14.57
CA SER A 297 -16.91 9.60 -15.28
C SER A 297 -15.92 9.91 -16.41
N GLU A 298 -16.20 10.91 -17.25
CA GLU A 298 -15.30 11.34 -18.32
C GLU A 298 -13.94 11.77 -17.80
N ARG A 299 -13.92 12.61 -16.76
CA ARG A 299 -12.69 13.09 -16.12
C ARG A 299 -11.87 11.93 -15.56
N MET A 300 -12.49 11.08 -14.73
CA MET A 300 -11.80 9.99 -14.03
C MET A 300 -11.22 8.96 -14.99
N VAL A 301 -11.98 8.56 -16.02
CA VAL A 301 -11.49 7.63 -17.06
C VAL A 301 -10.25 8.20 -17.76
N ARG A 302 -10.30 9.48 -18.16
CA ARG A 302 -9.18 10.15 -18.83
C ARG A 302 -7.96 10.30 -17.91
N GLU A 303 -8.18 10.67 -16.65
CA GLU A 303 -7.10 10.84 -15.66
C GLU A 303 -6.42 9.51 -15.35
N HIS A 304 -7.18 8.44 -15.12
CA HIS A 304 -6.63 7.10 -14.93
C HIS A 304 -5.84 6.64 -16.16
N GLN A 305 -6.38 6.82 -17.37
CA GLN A 305 -5.65 6.49 -18.59
C GLN A 305 -4.32 7.23 -18.67
N SER A 306 -4.31 8.55 -18.44
CA SER A 306 -3.08 9.36 -18.48
C SER A 306 -2.08 8.97 -17.40
N LYS A 307 -2.55 8.72 -16.17
CA LYS A 307 -1.72 8.41 -15.01
C LYS A 307 -1.05 7.05 -15.12
N PHE A 308 -1.80 6.03 -15.54
CA PHE A 308 -1.32 4.65 -15.51
C PHE A 308 -0.63 4.23 -16.81
N SER A 309 -1.02 4.75 -17.97
CA SER A 309 -0.35 4.41 -19.25
C SER A 309 1.15 4.71 -19.25
N GLN A 310 1.61 5.66 -18.44
CA GLN A 310 3.01 6.04 -18.33
C GLN A 310 3.78 5.26 -17.26
N SER A 311 3.09 4.60 -16.31
CA SER A 311 3.68 4.03 -15.10
C SER A 311 3.35 2.54 -14.86
N ALA A 312 2.43 1.95 -15.61
CA ALA A 312 2.02 0.57 -15.46
C ALA A 312 1.27 0.05 -16.70
N ARG A 313 1.21 -1.27 -16.86
CA ARG A 313 0.31 -1.91 -17.82
C ARG A 313 -1.09 -1.95 -17.23
N ILE A 314 -2.08 -1.36 -17.90
CA ILE A 314 -3.49 -1.57 -17.57
C ILE A 314 -3.90 -2.95 -18.09
N HIS A 315 -4.49 -3.76 -17.22
CA HIS A 315 -5.06 -5.07 -17.57
C HIS A 315 -6.56 -4.98 -17.82
N GLN A 316 -7.26 -4.30 -16.92
CA GLN A 316 -8.70 -4.14 -16.99
C GLN A 316 -9.14 -2.93 -16.18
N GLN A 317 -10.23 -2.33 -16.60
CA GLN A 317 -10.98 -1.35 -15.82
C GLN A 317 -12.38 -1.87 -15.59
N GLN A 318 -12.95 -1.52 -14.44
CA GLN A 318 -14.37 -1.66 -14.21
C GLN A 318 -14.89 -0.39 -13.58
N HIS A 319 -16.14 -0.07 -13.83
CA HIS A 319 -16.82 1.00 -13.14
C HIS A 319 -18.20 0.60 -12.69
N THR A 320 -18.66 1.24 -11.63
CA THR A 320 -19.95 0.93 -11.00
C THR A 320 -20.64 2.24 -10.66
N ILE A 321 -21.96 2.31 -10.90
CA ILE A 321 -22.81 3.36 -10.33
C ILE A 321 -23.69 2.71 -9.27
N GLU A 322 -23.64 3.26 -8.08
CA GLU A 322 -24.50 2.90 -6.96
C GLU A 322 -25.38 4.09 -6.59
N LEU A 323 -26.62 3.85 -6.18
CA LEU A 323 -27.45 4.84 -5.52
C LEU A 323 -27.46 4.56 -4.02
N ILE A 324 -27.02 5.54 -3.26
CA ILE A 324 -26.99 5.55 -1.81
C ILE A 324 -28.28 6.25 -1.35
N PRO A 325 -29.27 5.52 -0.83
CA PRO A 325 -30.47 6.14 -0.29
C PRO A 325 -30.11 6.93 0.95
N ILE A 326 -30.63 8.16 1.06
CA ILE A 326 -30.47 9.01 2.24
C ILE A 326 -31.86 9.52 2.61
N THR A 327 -32.27 9.32 3.86
CA THR A 327 -33.50 9.89 4.40
C THR A 327 -33.16 10.83 5.53
N LYS A 328 -33.50 12.10 5.37
CA LYS A 328 -33.42 13.12 6.43
C LYS A 328 -34.71 13.08 7.22
N VAL A 329 -34.61 12.89 8.52
CA VAL A 329 -35.77 12.75 9.41
C VAL A 329 -35.76 13.87 10.43
N ALA A 330 -36.85 14.64 10.46
CA ALA A 330 -37.10 15.65 11.49
C ALA A 330 -38.04 15.08 12.55
N TYR A 331 -37.66 15.19 13.81
CA TYR A 331 -38.45 14.70 14.93
C TYR A 331 -38.53 15.72 16.06
N LYS A 332 -39.58 15.62 16.86
CA LYS A 332 -39.80 16.43 18.05
C LYS A 332 -39.56 15.61 19.31
N TRP A 333 -38.83 16.20 20.25
CA TRP A 333 -38.56 15.62 21.56
C TRP A 333 -38.53 16.72 22.62
N LYS A 334 -39.33 16.55 23.70
CA LYS A 334 -39.42 17.51 24.82
C LYS A 334 -39.52 18.99 24.40
N GLY A 335 -40.26 19.26 23.32
CA GLY A 335 -40.46 20.62 22.78
C GLY A 335 -39.36 21.12 21.83
N GLY A 336 -38.23 20.43 21.71
CA GLY A 336 -37.19 20.70 20.72
C GLY A 336 -37.43 19.96 19.39
N THR A 337 -36.95 20.55 18.29
CA THR A 337 -36.90 19.90 16.97
C THR A 337 -35.47 19.48 16.68
N HIS A 338 -35.29 18.23 16.28
CA HIS A 338 -33.99 17.62 16.03
C HIS A 338 -34.00 16.91 14.68
N LEU A 339 -32.81 16.63 14.15
CA LEU A 339 -32.62 15.95 12.88
C LEU A 339 -31.75 14.70 13.07
N PHE A 340 -32.05 13.67 12.30
CA PHE A 340 -31.14 12.58 12.05
C PHE A 340 -31.24 12.14 10.58
N TYR A 341 -30.22 11.42 10.13
CA TYR A 341 -30.12 10.90 8.78
C TYR A 341 -30.04 9.39 8.83
N VAL A 342 -30.77 8.70 7.97
CA VAL A 342 -30.63 7.25 7.71
C VAL A 342 -30.08 7.09 6.31
N PHE A 343 -28.97 6.36 6.13
CA PHE A 343 -28.31 6.29 4.83
C PHE A 343 -27.62 4.96 4.54
N GLY A 344 -27.49 4.65 3.25
CA GLY A 344 -26.90 3.40 2.76
C GLY A 344 -27.80 2.18 2.89
N ASN A 345 -27.42 1.09 2.24
CA ASN A 345 -28.14 -0.19 2.35
C ASN A 345 -28.11 -0.74 3.77
N GLU A 346 -27.06 -0.40 4.53
CA GLU A 346 -26.89 -0.78 5.93
C GLU A 346 -27.76 0.03 6.90
N SER A 347 -28.53 1.03 6.42
CA SER A 347 -29.36 1.91 7.24
C SER A 347 -28.58 2.58 8.38
N ARG A 348 -27.35 3.05 8.10
CA ARG A 348 -26.54 3.75 9.10
C ARG A 348 -27.20 5.07 9.48
N VAL A 349 -26.95 5.50 10.72
CA VAL A 349 -27.54 6.73 11.26
C VAL A 349 -26.48 7.76 11.60
N SER A 350 -26.74 9.02 11.23
CA SER A 350 -25.99 10.20 11.69
C SER A 350 -26.97 11.12 12.42
N ALA A 351 -26.68 11.47 13.66
CA ALA A 351 -27.49 12.41 14.44
C ALA A 351 -26.56 13.29 15.27
N ASP A 352 -25.99 14.30 14.60
CA ASP A 352 -24.94 15.16 15.18
C ASP A 352 -25.47 15.96 16.40
N ASP A 353 -26.76 16.32 16.39
CA ASP A 353 -27.44 17.07 17.45
C ASP A 353 -28.35 16.17 18.34
N TYR A 354 -27.88 14.98 18.72
CA TYR A 354 -28.66 14.08 19.58
C TYR A 354 -28.92 14.72 20.97
N PRO A 355 -30.18 14.84 21.43
CA PRO A 355 -30.54 15.69 22.58
C PRO A 355 -30.28 15.09 23.96
N ALA A 356 -30.00 13.78 24.05
CA ALA A 356 -29.79 13.09 25.32
C ALA A 356 -28.46 12.35 25.35
N THR A 357 -27.39 13.06 25.00
CA THR A 357 -26.01 12.62 25.20
C THR A 357 -25.61 12.83 26.66
N CYS A 358 -24.82 11.91 27.21
CA CYS A 358 -24.18 12.12 28.51
C CYS A 358 -22.84 12.83 28.28
N CYS A 359 -22.57 13.93 28.99
CA CYS A 359 -21.26 14.59 29.01
C CYS A 359 -20.25 13.77 29.82
N CYS A 360 -19.85 12.59 29.34
CA CYS A 360 -18.64 11.95 29.84
C CYS A 360 -17.45 12.70 29.25
N VAL A 361 -17.07 13.80 29.90
CA VAL A 361 -15.73 14.40 29.68
C VAL A 361 -14.74 13.35 30.17
N VAL A 362 -14.05 12.69 29.24
CA VAL A 362 -12.85 11.93 29.60
C VAL A 362 -11.82 12.98 29.99
N MET A 363 -11.59 13.09 31.30
CA MET A 363 -10.57 13.97 31.88
C MET A 363 -9.20 13.32 31.77
#